data_AF-A0A2D8M700-F1
#
_entry.id   AF-A0A2D8M700-F1
#
_cell.length_a   1.000
_cell.length_b   1.000
_cell.length_c   1.000
_cell.angle_alpha   90.00
_cell.angle_beta   90.00
_cell.angle_gamma   90.00
#
_symmetry.space_group_name_H-M   'P 1'
#
loop_
_entity.id
_entity.type
_entity.pdbx_description
1 polymer ?
#
loop_
_entity_poly.entity_id
_entity_poly.type
_entity_poly.pdbx_seq_one_letter_code
_entity_poly.pdbx_strand_id
1 'polypeptide(L)'
;MNYYFAYGSNLDLDDWKQWCVKNNHQASGLVEHCRAFLPGYVTNYSHYSTGRSGGAANLREADSDLNGVYGSLFIVDQECIEILDDKEGYPKHYGRKMVKVITETGDVIESLTYISVKYSDDEFFNPTDKYHGLVVNGLSRRGMPTTDIAKAKINEENNNQGYIIVYGTLKRNNSRESIMPGRYISDGTILGELYDLGQYPALVDGNNEILCEIYFSDDLKNDLIELDQIEGADLTPPYYARKIIPAKYGDDRIVWGHCYFFCQDLANYPVISNGIW
;
A
#
# COMPACT_ATOMS: atom_id res chain seq x y z
N MET A 1 4.91 5.33 21.10
CA MET A 1 5.44 6.00 19.89
C MET A 1 4.25 6.26 18.99
N ASN A 2 4.05 7.50 18.53
CA ASN A 2 2.91 7.82 17.68
C ASN A 2 3.36 7.73 16.22
N TYR A 3 2.52 7.13 15.38
CA TYR A 3 2.77 7.01 13.95
C TYR A 3 1.84 7.93 13.18
N TYR A 4 2.38 8.55 12.13
CA TYR A 4 1.65 9.34 11.15
C TYR A 4 1.86 8.76 9.76
N PHE A 5 0.77 8.44 9.06
CA PHE A 5 0.78 7.98 7.68
C PHE A 5 0.57 9.16 6.73
N ALA A 6 1.63 9.49 5.97
CA ALA A 6 1.58 10.49 4.92
C ALA A 6 1.31 9.84 3.55
N TYR A 7 0.36 10.43 2.81
CA TYR A 7 0.02 10.06 1.44
C TYR A 7 0.06 11.26 0.47
N GLY A 8 0.16 12.49 1.00
CA GLY A 8 0.18 13.74 0.24
C GLY A 8 1.55 14.41 0.22
N SER A 9 1.59 15.75 0.26
CA SER A 9 2.85 16.51 0.17
C SER A 9 3.85 16.25 1.29
N ASN A 10 3.43 15.70 2.44
CA ASN A 10 4.35 15.33 3.52
C ASN A 10 5.26 14.14 3.16
N LEU A 11 5.04 13.49 2.01
CA LEU A 11 6.01 12.57 1.41
C LEU A 11 7.28 13.29 0.91
N ASP A 12 7.22 14.60 0.69
CA ASP A 12 8.36 15.46 0.35
C ASP A 12 8.85 16.19 1.62
N LEU A 13 9.95 15.72 2.19
CA LEU A 13 10.51 16.29 3.42
C LEU A 13 11.08 17.70 3.24
N ASP A 14 11.41 18.11 2.02
CA ASP A 14 11.88 19.47 1.75
C ASP A 14 10.69 20.44 1.70
N ASP A 15 9.54 20.02 1.15
CA ASP A 15 8.27 20.75 1.26
C ASP A 15 7.83 20.89 2.73
N TRP A 16 7.93 19.83 3.52
CA TRP A 16 7.70 19.89 4.97
C TRP A 16 8.60 20.92 5.66
N LYS A 17 9.93 20.83 5.47
CA LYS A 17 10.89 21.77 6.07
C LYS A 17 10.62 23.22 5.67
N GLN A 18 10.36 23.47 4.38
CA GLN A 18 10.06 24.82 3.88
C GLN A 18 8.78 25.38 4.52
N TRP A 19 7.75 24.54 4.66
CA TRP A 19 6.52 24.94 5.34
C TRP A 19 6.77 25.25 6.82
N CYS A 20 7.53 24.42 7.54
CA CYS A 20 7.86 24.66 8.95
C CYS A 20 8.62 25.98 9.13
N VAL A 21 9.69 26.21 8.35
CA VAL A 21 10.48 27.46 8.41
C VAL A 21 9.61 28.68 8.16
N LYS A 22 8.71 28.63 7.16
CA LYS A 22 7.81 29.73 6.82
C LYS A 22 6.83 30.06 7.96
N ASN A 23 6.44 29.08 8.76
CA ASN A 23 5.47 29.22 9.85
C ASN A 23 6.12 29.21 11.25
N ASN A 24 7.45 29.39 11.34
CA ASN A 24 8.22 29.41 12.59
C ASN A 24 8.15 28.11 13.42
N HIS A 25 8.06 26.96 12.76
CA HIS A 25 8.06 25.64 13.37
C HIS A 25 9.38 24.90 13.18
N GLN A 26 9.67 23.93 14.06
CA GLN A 26 10.81 23.01 13.92
C GLN A 26 10.41 21.76 13.15
N ALA A 27 11.15 21.42 12.10
CA ALA A 27 10.81 20.30 11.22
C ALA A 27 11.25 18.93 11.75
N SER A 28 12.09 18.88 12.79
CA SER A 28 12.79 17.66 13.25
C SER A 28 11.89 16.60 13.88
N GLY A 29 10.68 16.96 14.29
CA GLY A 29 9.73 16.02 14.92
C GLY A 29 9.11 15.01 13.95
N LEU A 30 9.21 15.24 12.64
CA LEU A 30 8.71 14.33 11.61
C LEU A 30 9.84 13.41 11.13
N VAL A 31 9.95 12.23 11.74
CA VAL A 31 11.04 11.28 11.46
C VAL A 31 10.53 10.13 10.61
N GLU A 32 11.09 9.94 9.42
CA GLU A 32 10.69 8.85 8.54
C GLU A 32 10.99 7.49 9.17
N HIS A 33 10.00 6.60 9.14
CA HIS A 33 10.11 5.25 9.72
C HIS A 33 10.27 4.19 8.64
N CYS A 34 9.26 4.02 7.78
CA CYS A 34 9.26 3.01 6.73
C CYS A 34 8.19 3.30 5.67
N ARG A 35 8.30 2.61 4.53
CA ARG A 35 7.27 2.58 3.48
C ARG A 35 6.05 1.82 4.00
N ALA A 36 4.86 2.26 3.61
CA ALA A 36 3.62 1.65 4.06
C ALA A 36 2.51 1.76 3.03
N PHE A 37 1.50 0.91 3.20
CA PHE A 37 0.32 0.84 2.36
C PHE A 37 -0.94 0.89 3.23
N LEU A 38 -1.90 1.73 2.83
CA LEU A 38 -3.18 1.90 3.49
C LEU A 38 -4.27 1.16 2.69
N PRO A 39 -4.67 -0.07 3.07
CA PRO A 39 -5.73 -0.81 2.37
C PRO A 39 -7.11 -0.20 2.59
N GLY A 40 -8.02 -0.39 1.62
CA GLY A 40 -9.43 0.04 1.73
C GLY A 40 -9.64 1.54 1.50
N TYR A 41 -8.66 2.23 0.93
CA TYR A 41 -8.75 3.65 0.58
C TYR A 41 -8.30 3.90 -0.85
N VAL A 42 -8.81 4.98 -1.43
CA VAL A 42 -8.34 5.55 -2.69
C VAL A 42 -7.92 7.01 -2.49
N THR A 43 -6.97 7.45 -3.29
CA THR A 43 -6.56 8.86 -3.35
C THR A 43 -7.36 9.61 -4.39
N ASN A 44 -7.75 10.84 -4.05
CA ASN A 44 -8.40 11.79 -4.97
C ASN A 44 -7.90 13.23 -4.73
N TYR A 45 -8.44 14.18 -5.48
CA TYR A 45 -8.21 15.63 -5.32
C TYR A 45 -9.50 16.38 -5.00
N SER A 46 -10.27 15.89 -4.03
CA SER A 46 -11.54 16.50 -3.62
C SER A 46 -11.39 17.72 -2.71
N HIS A 47 -10.19 18.04 -2.23
CA HIS A 47 -9.95 19.21 -1.39
C HIS A 47 -9.28 20.35 -2.16
N TYR A 48 -9.94 21.51 -2.24
CA TYR A 48 -9.28 22.73 -2.73
C TYR A 48 -8.40 23.39 -1.66
N SER A 49 -7.09 23.44 -1.91
CA SER A 49 -6.13 24.17 -1.06
C SER A 49 -5.84 25.56 -1.61
N THR A 50 -6.13 26.59 -0.82
CA THR A 50 -5.78 27.98 -1.15
C THR A 50 -4.26 28.18 -1.26
N GLY A 51 -3.49 27.59 -0.34
CA GLY A 51 -2.03 27.65 -0.31
C GLY A 51 -1.34 26.94 -1.47
N ARG A 52 -2.00 25.94 -2.08
CA ARG A 52 -1.53 25.27 -3.30
C ARG A 52 -2.19 25.78 -4.58
N SER A 53 -3.22 26.62 -4.44
CA SER A 53 -4.03 27.17 -5.54
C SER A 53 -4.61 26.09 -6.46
N GLY A 54 -5.06 24.98 -5.89
CA GLY A 54 -5.59 23.82 -6.63
C GLY A 54 -5.96 22.67 -5.71
N GLY A 55 -6.25 21.52 -6.31
CA GLY A 55 -6.52 20.28 -5.58
C GLY A 55 -5.34 19.84 -4.73
N ALA A 56 -5.60 19.51 -3.47
CA ALA A 56 -4.72 18.79 -2.57
C ALA A 56 -5.16 17.33 -2.47
N ALA A 57 -4.18 16.44 -2.26
CA ALA A 57 -4.43 15.02 -2.12
C ALA A 57 -5.35 14.78 -0.91
N ASN A 58 -6.32 13.91 -1.09
CA ASN A 58 -7.23 13.48 -0.04
C ASN A 58 -7.46 11.97 -0.15
N LEU A 59 -8.06 11.38 0.89
CA LEU A 59 -8.42 9.97 0.94
C LEU A 59 -9.93 9.80 1.01
N ARG A 60 -10.42 8.73 0.37
CA ARG A 60 -11.79 8.24 0.46
C ARG A 60 -11.77 6.75 0.76
N GLU A 61 -12.72 6.26 1.56
CA GLU A 61 -12.92 4.82 1.73
C GLU A 61 -13.33 4.20 0.40
N ALA A 62 -12.64 3.13 0.01
CA ALA A 62 -12.93 2.41 -1.21
C ALA A 62 -14.17 1.52 -1.02
N ASP A 63 -14.89 1.24 -2.11
CA ASP A 63 -16.04 0.31 -2.08
C ASP A 63 -15.60 -1.16 -1.92
N SER A 64 -14.30 -1.42 -1.95
CA SER A 64 -13.71 -2.74 -1.79
C SER A 64 -12.29 -2.66 -1.20
N ASP A 65 -11.88 -3.69 -0.47
CA ASP A 65 -10.52 -3.83 0.07
C ASP A 65 -9.51 -4.38 -0.95
N LEU A 66 -9.80 -4.27 -2.25
CA LEU A 66 -8.94 -4.78 -3.32
C LEU A 66 -7.66 -3.96 -3.48
N ASN A 67 -7.75 -2.65 -3.25
CA ASN A 67 -6.69 -1.69 -3.44
C ASN A 67 -6.47 -0.84 -2.18
N GLY A 68 -5.53 0.09 -2.28
CA GLY A 68 -5.14 0.94 -1.18
C GLY A 68 -4.19 2.04 -1.64
N VAL A 69 -3.72 2.85 -0.70
CA VAL A 69 -2.88 4.01 -0.98
C VAL A 69 -1.46 3.76 -0.50
N TYR A 70 -0.50 3.98 -1.39
CA TYR A 70 0.92 3.99 -1.06
C TYR A 70 1.29 5.26 -0.30
N GLY A 71 2.14 5.11 0.70
CA GLY A 71 2.61 6.23 1.50
C GLY A 71 3.81 5.87 2.37
N SER A 72 4.07 6.71 3.36
CA SER A 72 5.17 6.51 4.31
C SER A 72 4.69 6.72 5.73
N LEU A 73 5.14 5.85 6.61
CA LEU A 73 5.00 6.04 8.05
C LEU A 73 6.12 6.95 8.56
N PHE A 74 5.73 7.87 9.42
CA PHE A 74 6.60 8.72 10.19
C PHE A 74 6.37 8.49 11.68
N ILE A 75 7.44 8.50 12.45
CA ILE A 75 7.40 8.64 13.90
C ILE A 75 7.23 10.13 14.20
N VAL A 76 6.27 10.42 15.06
CA VAL A 76 5.95 11.78 15.49
C VAL A 76 5.81 11.83 17.01
N ASP A 77 6.22 12.95 17.60
CA ASP A 77 5.91 13.30 18.99
C ASP A 77 4.70 14.23 19.05
N GLN A 78 4.32 14.64 20.27
CA GLN A 78 3.15 15.49 20.48
C GLN A 78 3.31 16.88 19.85
N GLU A 79 4.51 17.46 19.91
CA GLU A 79 4.83 18.75 19.28
C GLU A 79 4.69 18.67 17.76
N CYS A 80 5.22 17.63 17.14
CA CYS A 80 5.08 17.41 15.70
C CYS A 80 3.62 17.23 15.28
N ILE A 81 2.80 16.59 16.11
CA ILE A 81 1.37 16.42 15.85
C ILE A 81 0.64 17.77 15.88
N GLU A 82 1.03 18.70 16.76
CA GLU A 82 0.48 20.07 16.79
C GLU A 82 0.89 20.89 15.56
N ILE A 83 2.12 20.71 15.09
CA ILE A 83 2.61 21.33 13.84
C ILE A 83 1.86 20.77 12.62
N LEU A 84 1.62 19.45 12.59
CA LEU A 84 0.80 18.82 11.55
C LEU A 84 -0.63 19.36 11.57
N ASP A 85 -1.26 19.50 12.74
CA ASP A 85 -2.59 20.10 12.84
C ASP A 85 -2.67 21.50 12.23
N ASP A 86 -1.68 22.35 12.51
CA ASP A 86 -1.59 23.69 11.94
C ASP A 86 -1.43 23.64 10.41
N LYS A 87 -0.56 22.74 9.90
CA LYS A 87 -0.37 22.54 8.45
C LYS A 87 -1.62 22.06 7.74
N GLU A 88 -2.31 21.09 8.32
CA GLU A 88 -3.50 20.46 7.74
C GLU A 88 -4.78 21.27 8.03
N GLY A 89 -4.67 22.40 8.74
CA GLY A 89 -5.80 23.27 9.07
C GLY A 89 -6.85 22.59 9.94
N TYR A 90 -6.41 21.67 10.81
CA TYR A 90 -7.26 20.94 11.75
C TYR A 90 -7.95 21.91 12.73
N PRO A 91 -9.22 21.65 13.12
CA PRO A 91 -10.12 20.59 12.65
C PRO A 91 -10.99 21.00 11.44
N LYS A 92 -10.74 22.16 10.82
CA LYS A 92 -11.67 22.79 9.87
C LYS A 92 -11.50 22.29 8.43
N HIS A 93 -10.27 21.97 8.03
CA HIS A 93 -9.96 21.54 6.67
C HIS A 93 -9.81 20.03 6.60
N TYR A 94 -8.91 19.47 7.41
CA TYR A 94 -8.78 18.04 7.62
C TYR A 94 -9.10 17.66 9.07
N GLY A 95 -9.70 16.49 9.23
CA GLY A 95 -9.90 15.80 10.49
C GLY A 95 -8.83 14.73 10.68
N ARG A 96 -8.43 14.52 11.94
CA ARG A 96 -7.60 13.38 12.35
C ARG A 96 -8.39 12.08 12.21
N LYS A 97 -7.79 11.06 11.61
CA LYS A 97 -8.35 9.70 11.52
C LYS A 97 -7.29 8.67 11.90
N MET A 98 -7.65 7.69 12.73
CA MET A 98 -6.80 6.53 12.98
C MET A 98 -7.06 5.48 11.90
N VAL A 99 -5.99 4.96 11.30
CA VAL A 99 -6.02 3.96 10.23
C VAL A 99 -5.01 2.85 10.50
N LYS A 100 -5.23 1.69 9.90
CA LYS A 100 -4.29 0.55 9.94
C LYS A 100 -3.55 0.47 8.62
N VAL A 101 -2.23 0.52 8.66
CA VAL A 101 -1.37 0.42 7.47
C VAL A 101 -0.51 -0.83 7.55
N ILE A 102 -0.14 -1.36 6.39
CA ILE A 102 0.75 -2.50 6.24
C ILE A 102 2.14 -1.96 5.92
N THR A 103 3.13 -2.25 6.75
CA THR A 103 4.52 -1.81 6.55
C THR A 103 5.22 -2.61 5.45
N GLU A 104 6.43 -2.18 5.09
CA GLU A 104 7.32 -2.92 4.18
C GLU A 104 7.83 -4.26 4.72
N THR A 105 7.60 -4.55 6.01
CA THR A 105 7.85 -5.84 6.66
C THR A 105 6.59 -6.69 6.79
N GLY A 106 5.42 -6.17 6.40
CA GLY A 106 4.13 -6.85 6.51
C GLY A 106 3.41 -6.64 7.84
N ASP A 107 4.02 -5.90 8.77
CA ASP A 107 3.40 -5.57 10.05
C ASP A 107 2.21 -4.63 9.86
N VAL A 108 1.16 -4.83 10.65
CA VAL A 108 0.00 -3.92 10.68
C VAL A 108 0.18 -2.92 11.81
N ILE A 109 0.34 -1.64 11.47
CA ILE A 109 0.53 -0.55 12.42
C ILE A 109 -0.68 0.39 12.39
N GLU A 110 -1.23 0.69 13.58
CA GLU A 110 -2.21 1.76 13.75
C GLU A 110 -1.50 3.12 13.71
N SER A 111 -1.99 4.04 12.90
CA SER A 111 -1.37 5.35 12.65
C SER A 111 -2.41 6.45 12.47
N LEU A 112 -2.03 7.67 12.82
CA LEU A 112 -2.78 8.88 12.51
C LEU A 112 -2.65 9.20 11.02
N THR A 113 -3.72 9.66 10.40
CA THR A 113 -3.69 10.35 9.12
C THR A 113 -4.68 11.51 9.14
N TYR A 114 -4.71 12.31 8.07
CA TYR A 114 -5.60 13.46 7.94
C TYR A 114 -6.52 13.23 6.73
N ILE A 115 -7.83 13.35 6.91
CA ILE A 115 -8.83 13.26 5.82
C ILE A 115 -9.71 14.51 5.81
N SER A 116 -9.97 15.06 4.63
CA SER A 116 -10.77 16.27 4.46
C SER A 116 -12.16 16.11 5.10
N VAL A 117 -12.60 17.10 5.87
CA VAL A 117 -13.92 17.10 6.52
C VAL A 117 -14.95 17.99 5.81
N LYS A 118 -14.49 18.81 4.87
CA LYS A 118 -15.29 19.90 4.30
C LYS A 118 -15.92 19.55 2.95
N TYR A 119 -15.30 18.65 2.21
CA TYR A 119 -15.58 18.46 0.79
C TYR A 119 -16.18 17.08 0.56
N SER A 120 -17.18 17.00 -0.32
CA SER A 120 -17.74 15.72 -0.77
C SER A 120 -16.69 14.96 -1.57
N ASP A 121 -16.79 13.63 -1.53
CA ASP A 121 -16.02 12.74 -2.40
C ASP A 121 -16.28 12.99 -3.90
N ASP A 122 -17.43 13.60 -4.23
CA ASP A 122 -17.81 13.94 -5.62
C ASP A 122 -17.12 15.19 -6.17
N GLU A 123 -16.44 15.98 -5.33
CA GLU A 123 -15.74 17.18 -5.78
C GLU A 123 -14.38 16.83 -6.41
N PHE A 124 -14.02 17.58 -7.45
CA PHE A 124 -12.71 17.46 -8.08
C PHE A 124 -12.11 18.83 -8.35
N PHE A 125 -10.89 19.03 -7.87
CA PHE A 125 -10.10 20.21 -8.16
C PHE A 125 -8.79 19.79 -8.83
N ASN A 126 -8.50 20.35 -10.00
CA ASN A 126 -7.24 20.10 -10.66
C ASN A 126 -6.06 20.47 -9.74
N PRO A 127 -5.15 19.53 -9.42
CA PRO A 127 -3.92 19.89 -8.72
C PRO A 127 -3.01 20.67 -9.65
N THR A 128 -2.19 21.55 -9.07
CA THR A 128 -1.08 22.13 -9.84
C THR A 128 -0.04 21.04 -10.13
N ASP A 129 0.63 21.11 -11.28
CA ASP A 129 1.72 20.18 -11.63
C ASP A 129 2.81 20.18 -10.55
N LYS A 130 3.09 21.35 -9.96
CA LYS A 130 4.02 21.49 -8.84
C LYS A 130 3.59 20.63 -7.65
N TYR A 131 2.33 20.74 -7.20
CA TYR A 131 1.86 19.97 -6.05
C TYR A 131 1.81 18.47 -6.35
N HIS A 132 1.25 18.09 -7.49
CA HIS A 132 1.20 16.70 -7.92
C HIS A 132 2.60 16.06 -7.99
N GLY A 133 3.59 16.82 -8.48
CA GLY A 133 4.98 16.41 -8.53
C GLY A 133 5.59 16.10 -7.17
N LEU A 134 5.19 16.76 -6.08
CA LEU A 134 5.68 16.45 -4.73
C LEU A 134 5.31 15.02 -4.32
N VAL A 135 4.05 14.63 -4.57
CA VAL A 135 3.54 13.31 -4.22
C VAL A 135 4.20 12.23 -5.09
N VAL A 136 4.22 12.44 -6.41
CA VAL A 136 4.87 11.52 -7.36
C VAL A 136 6.34 11.31 -7.03
N ASN A 137 7.08 12.39 -6.78
CA ASN A 137 8.50 12.31 -6.44
C ASN A 137 8.71 11.62 -5.09
N GLY A 138 7.88 11.91 -4.10
CA GLY A 138 7.93 11.29 -2.78
C GLY A 138 7.73 9.77 -2.84
N LEU A 139 6.78 9.28 -3.64
CA LEU A 139 6.57 7.85 -3.88
C LEU A 139 7.72 7.23 -4.68
N SER A 140 8.11 7.87 -5.79
CA SER A 140 9.14 7.35 -6.70
C SER A 140 10.50 7.20 -6.02
N ARG A 141 10.90 8.15 -5.15
CA ARG A 141 12.15 8.07 -4.37
C ARG A 141 12.19 6.90 -3.40
N ARG A 142 11.03 6.34 -3.06
CA ARG A 142 10.87 5.18 -2.18
C ARG A 142 10.65 3.87 -2.96
N GLY A 143 10.80 3.91 -4.28
CA GLY A 143 10.58 2.75 -5.13
C GLY A 143 9.12 2.27 -5.16
N MET A 144 8.15 3.15 -4.85
CA MET A 144 6.72 2.83 -4.85
C MET A 144 6.05 3.26 -6.16
N PRO A 145 5.00 2.55 -6.61
CA PRO A 145 4.19 2.93 -7.77
C PRO A 145 3.52 4.30 -7.62
N THR A 146 3.32 4.97 -8.74
CA THR A 146 2.63 6.27 -8.83
C THR A 146 1.32 6.19 -9.62
N THR A 147 0.85 4.98 -9.93
CA THR A 147 -0.33 4.76 -10.77
C THR A 147 -1.58 5.41 -10.18
N ASP A 148 -1.80 5.25 -8.88
CA ASP A 148 -3.04 5.71 -8.22
C ASP A 148 -3.10 7.24 -8.19
N ILE A 149 -1.99 7.90 -7.82
CA ILE A 149 -1.92 9.36 -7.81
C ILE A 149 -2.03 9.94 -9.23
N ALA A 150 -1.49 9.24 -10.24
CA ALA A 150 -1.59 9.64 -11.64
C ALA A 150 -3.04 9.57 -12.15
N LYS A 151 -3.79 8.52 -11.81
CA LYS A 151 -5.24 8.42 -12.09
C LYS A 151 -6.02 9.51 -11.36
N ALA A 152 -5.74 9.73 -10.08
CA ALA A 152 -6.39 10.78 -9.31
C ALA A 152 -6.27 12.15 -9.97
N LYS A 153 -5.13 12.45 -10.62
CA LYS A 153 -4.90 13.73 -11.32
C LYS A 153 -5.91 13.99 -12.44
N ILE A 154 -6.43 12.94 -13.07
CA ILE A 154 -7.42 13.04 -14.15
C ILE A 154 -8.84 12.71 -13.66
N ASN A 155 -9.07 12.78 -12.35
CA ASN A 155 -10.34 12.43 -11.70
C ASN A 155 -10.77 10.97 -11.90
N GLU A 156 -9.81 10.06 -11.97
CA GLU A 156 -10.05 8.62 -11.99
C GLU A 156 -9.54 7.98 -10.71
N GLU A 157 -10.17 6.88 -10.30
CA GLU A 157 -9.76 6.09 -9.14
C GLU A 157 -9.25 4.71 -9.58
N ASN A 158 -8.31 4.15 -8.82
CA ASN A 158 -7.89 2.78 -9.06
C ASN A 158 -8.74 1.78 -8.25
N ASN A 159 -9.82 1.30 -8.86
CA ASN A 159 -10.76 0.40 -8.18
C ASN A 159 -10.68 -1.06 -8.63
N ASN A 160 -9.85 -1.37 -9.64
CA ASN A 160 -9.82 -2.71 -10.23
C ASN A 160 -8.45 -3.11 -10.83
N GLN A 161 -7.37 -2.39 -10.51
CA GLN A 161 -6.03 -2.77 -10.97
C GLN A 161 -5.08 -2.88 -9.79
N GLY A 162 -4.20 -3.87 -9.80
CA GLY A 162 -3.26 -4.05 -8.71
C GLY A 162 -2.37 -5.27 -8.90
N TYR A 163 -1.67 -5.64 -7.84
CA TYR A 163 -0.64 -6.66 -7.88
C TYR A 163 -1.13 -7.98 -7.30
N ILE A 164 -0.69 -9.07 -7.92
CA ILE A 164 -0.85 -10.44 -7.41
C ILE A 164 0.57 -11.00 -7.23
N ILE A 165 0.82 -11.61 -6.08
CA ILE A 165 2.11 -12.16 -5.70
C ILE A 165 1.97 -13.67 -5.56
N VAL A 166 2.79 -14.41 -6.30
CA VAL A 166 2.74 -15.87 -6.32
C VAL A 166 4.11 -16.46 -5.99
N TYR A 167 4.13 -17.50 -5.16
CA TYR A 167 5.36 -18.13 -4.67
C TYR A 167 5.46 -19.61 -5.03
N GLY A 168 4.42 -20.17 -5.65
CA GLY A 168 4.25 -21.61 -5.83
C GLY A 168 3.89 -22.05 -7.23
N THR A 169 2.91 -22.96 -7.33
CA THR A 169 2.53 -23.62 -8.59
C THR A 169 2.05 -22.69 -9.69
N LEU A 170 1.58 -21.48 -9.35
CA LEU A 170 1.17 -20.43 -10.28
C LEU A 170 2.34 -19.68 -10.94
N LYS A 171 3.57 -19.82 -10.43
CA LYS A 171 4.77 -19.22 -11.05
C LYS A 171 5.00 -19.77 -12.45
N ARG A 172 5.74 -19.05 -13.29
CA ARG A 172 6.22 -19.56 -14.58
C ARG A 172 7.04 -20.84 -14.40
N ASN A 173 6.99 -21.70 -15.41
CA ASN A 173 7.60 -23.02 -15.44
C ASN A 173 7.08 -23.99 -14.35
N ASN A 174 5.95 -23.69 -13.72
CA ASN A 174 5.29 -24.58 -12.77
C ASN A 174 3.95 -25.09 -13.30
N SER A 175 3.33 -26.02 -12.57
CA SER A 175 2.16 -26.80 -13.03
C SER A 175 0.89 -25.99 -13.29
N ARG A 176 0.75 -24.79 -12.70
CA ARG A 176 -0.41 -23.91 -12.85
C ARG A 176 -0.08 -22.58 -13.54
N GLU A 177 1.06 -22.46 -14.22
CA GLU A 177 1.42 -21.23 -14.97
C GLU A 177 0.31 -20.80 -15.95
N SER A 178 -0.29 -21.76 -16.66
CA SER A 178 -1.25 -21.46 -17.74
C SER A 178 -2.56 -20.83 -17.25
N ILE A 179 -2.82 -20.86 -15.94
CA ILE A 179 -4.01 -20.26 -15.33
C ILE A 179 -3.68 -19.03 -14.49
N MET A 180 -2.42 -18.61 -14.42
CA MET A 180 -2.03 -17.40 -13.70
C MET A 180 -2.46 -16.15 -14.49
N PRO A 181 -3.36 -15.31 -13.95
CA PRO A 181 -3.81 -14.12 -14.65
C PRO A 181 -2.82 -12.95 -14.53
N GLY A 182 -3.12 -11.86 -15.24
CA GLY A 182 -2.31 -10.65 -15.24
C GLY A 182 -0.98 -10.80 -15.99
N ARG A 183 -0.26 -9.67 -16.09
CA ARG A 183 1.05 -9.60 -16.75
C ARG A 183 2.16 -9.76 -15.72
N TYR A 184 3.14 -10.61 -16.03
CA TYR A 184 4.37 -10.72 -15.25
C TYR A 184 5.11 -9.36 -15.18
N ILE A 185 5.59 -9.01 -13.99
CA ILE A 185 6.34 -7.78 -13.71
C ILE A 185 7.81 -8.08 -13.47
N SER A 186 8.08 -8.95 -12.50
CA SER A 186 9.42 -9.20 -11.97
C SER A 186 9.38 -10.40 -11.04
N ASP A 187 10.54 -11.04 -10.90
CA ASP A 187 10.82 -11.85 -9.72
C ASP A 187 11.02 -10.91 -8.53
N GLY A 188 10.72 -11.39 -7.33
CA GLY A 188 10.80 -10.60 -6.11
C GLY A 188 10.90 -11.48 -4.87
N THR A 189 10.86 -10.83 -3.71
CA THR A 189 10.94 -11.51 -2.41
C THR A 189 9.84 -11.02 -1.49
N ILE A 190 9.27 -11.95 -0.75
CA ILE A 190 8.33 -11.71 0.36
C ILE A 190 8.89 -12.33 1.66
N LEU A 191 8.34 -11.95 2.80
CA LEU A 191 8.65 -12.59 4.08
C LEU A 191 7.61 -13.66 4.40
N GLY A 192 8.07 -14.83 4.86
CA GLY A 192 7.21 -15.93 5.29
C GLY A 192 7.97 -17.20 5.64
N GLU A 193 7.24 -18.26 5.94
CA GLU A 193 7.77 -19.63 6.00
C GLU A 193 7.08 -20.48 4.92
N LEU A 194 7.87 -21.25 4.18
CA LEU A 194 7.40 -22.07 3.08
C LEU A 194 7.46 -23.56 3.45
N TYR A 195 6.43 -24.32 3.11
CA TYR A 195 6.29 -25.74 3.40
C TYR A 195 5.94 -26.52 2.14
N ASP A 196 6.44 -27.75 2.04
CA ASP A 196 6.14 -28.66 0.93
C ASP A 196 4.92 -29.53 1.28
N LEU A 197 3.79 -29.32 0.60
CA LEU A 197 2.59 -30.17 0.72
C LEU A 197 2.56 -31.31 -0.33
N GLY A 198 3.67 -31.53 -1.03
CA GLY A 198 3.85 -32.51 -2.10
C GLY A 198 3.58 -31.91 -3.47
N GLN A 199 2.31 -31.64 -3.80
CA GLN A 199 1.94 -31.13 -5.14
C GLN A 199 1.94 -29.60 -5.24
N TYR A 200 1.93 -28.91 -4.12
CA TYR A 200 1.87 -27.45 -4.02
C TYR A 200 2.50 -27.00 -2.69
N PRO A 201 2.99 -25.76 -2.59
CA PRO A 201 3.57 -25.24 -1.36
C PRO A 201 2.52 -24.60 -0.47
N ALA A 202 2.81 -24.50 0.83
CA ALA A 202 2.11 -23.63 1.77
C ALA A 202 3.01 -22.49 2.22
N LEU A 203 2.49 -21.26 2.17
CA LEU A 203 3.11 -20.08 2.79
C LEU A 203 2.36 -19.72 4.08
N VAL A 204 3.09 -19.46 5.15
CA VAL A 204 2.57 -18.89 6.40
C VAL A 204 3.41 -17.68 6.85
N ASP A 205 2.93 -16.94 7.84
CA ASP A 205 3.64 -15.80 8.40
C ASP A 205 5.01 -16.23 8.96
N GLY A 206 6.04 -15.46 8.67
CA GLY A 206 7.44 -15.82 8.93
C GLY A 206 8.39 -14.69 8.55
N ASN A 207 9.67 -14.87 8.86
CA ASN A 207 10.69 -13.84 8.63
C ASN A 207 11.75 -14.27 7.60
N ASN A 208 11.61 -15.45 7.01
CA ASN A 208 12.51 -15.92 5.96
C ASN A 208 12.12 -15.30 4.61
N GLU A 209 13.11 -15.06 3.76
CA GLU A 209 12.89 -14.55 2.41
C GLU A 209 12.42 -15.67 1.49
N ILE A 210 11.26 -15.48 0.86
CA ILE A 210 10.67 -16.41 -0.09
C ILE A 210 10.69 -15.78 -1.48
N LEU A 211 11.21 -16.52 -2.46
CA LEU A 211 11.24 -16.10 -3.85
C LEU A 211 9.83 -16.18 -4.45
N CYS A 212 9.33 -15.04 -4.91
CA CYS A 212 8.03 -14.91 -5.54
C CYS A 212 8.16 -14.35 -6.97
N GLU A 213 7.07 -14.44 -7.73
CA GLU A 213 6.84 -13.66 -8.94
C GLU A 213 5.73 -12.64 -8.67
N ILE A 214 5.89 -11.44 -9.22
CA ILE A 214 4.95 -10.34 -9.09
C ILE A 214 4.25 -10.18 -10.44
N TYR A 215 2.92 -10.15 -10.39
CA TYR A 215 2.03 -9.94 -11.52
C TYR A 215 1.21 -8.68 -11.31
N PHE A 216 0.81 -8.04 -12.40
CA PHE A 216 -0.13 -6.91 -12.38
C PHE A 216 -1.38 -7.27 -13.16
N SER A 217 -2.53 -7.06 -12.55
CA SER A 217 -3.83 -7.26 -13.17
C SER A 217 -4.49 -5.92 -13.50
N ASP A 218 -5.05 -5.82 -14.69
CA ASP A 218 -5.93 -4.73 -15.11
C ASP A 218 -7.42 -5.01 -14.78
N ASP A 219 -7.75 -6.23 -14.34
CA ASP A 219 -9.09 -6.69 -13.95
C ASP A 219 -9.03 -7.49 -12.63
N LEU A 220 -8.42 -6.85 -11.62
CA LEU A 220 -8.01 -7.50 -10.38
C LEU A 220 -9.17 -8.22 -9.70
N LYS A 221 -10.37 -7.64 -9.71
CA LYS A 221 -11.55 -8.23 -9.07
C LYS A 221 -11.90 -9.60 -9.65
N ASN A 222 -11.93 -9.73 -10.98
CA ASN A 222 -12.31 -10.99 -11.62
C ASN A 222 -11.19 -12.02 -11.51
N ASP A 223 -9.94 -11.59 -11.71
CA ASP A 223 -8.77 -12.46 -11.53
C ASP A 223 -8.70 -13.04 -10.11
N LEU A 224 -9.02 -12.24 -9.11
CA LEU A 224 -9.06 -12.64 -7.71
C LEU A 224 -10.22 -13.59 -7.38
N ILE A 225 -11.37 -13.48 -8.06
CA ILE A 225 -12.48 -14.44 -7.93
C ILE A 225 -12.04 -15.81 -8.44
N GLU A 226 -11.35 -15.87 -9.58
CA GLU A 226 -10.84 -17.12 -10.13
C GLU A 226 -9.77 -17.75 -9.25
N LEU A 227 -8.82 -16.94 -8.77
CA LEU A 227 -7.77 -17.40 -7.86
C LEU A 227 -8.33 -17.87 -6.51
N ASP A 228 -9.38 -17.23 -5.98
CA ASP A 228 -10.03 -17.69 -4.74
C ASP A 228 -10.59 -19.10 -4.88
N GLN A 229 -11.16 -19.44 -6.03
CA GLN A 229 -11.66 -20.79 -6.30
C GLN A 229 -10.51 -21.81 -6.42
N ILE A 230 -9.39 -21.41 -7.03
CA ILE A 230 -8.21 -22.25 -7.23
C ILE A 230 -7.51 -22.56 -5.90
N GLU A 231 -7.39 -21.55 -5.03
CA GLU A 231 -6.71 -21.63 -3.74
C GLU A 231 -7.68 -21.98 -2.59
N GLY A 232 -8.98 -22.11 -2.87
CA GLY A 232 -10.00 -22.42 -1.87
C GLY A 232 -10.16 -21.35 -0.79
N ALA A 233 -9.94 -20.09 -1.14
CA ALA A 233 -10.15 -18.95 -0.24
C ALA A 233 -11.62 -18.58 -0.06
N ASP A 234 -12.47 -19.04 -0.97
CA ASP A 234 -13.94 -18.93 -0.91
C ASP A 234 -14.61 -20.06 -0.08
N LEU A 235 -13.83 -21.01 0.43
CA LEU A 235 -14.32 -22.11 1.26
C LEU A 235 -14.59 -21.68 2.72
N THR A 236 -15.36 -22.49 3.45
CA THR A 236 -15.64 -22.28 4.88
C THR A 236 -15.35 -23.57 5.68
N PRO A 237 -14.26 -23.64 6.47
CA PRO A 237 -13.18 -22.64 6.58
C PRO A 237 -12.34 -22.55 5.29
N PRO A 238 -11.64 -21.42 5.05
CA PRO A 238 -10.81 -21.25 3.87
C PRO A 238 -9.61 -22.20 3.88
N TYR A 239 -9.22 -22.69 2.71
CA TYR A 239 -8.01 -23.52 2.54
C TYR A 239 -6.75 -22.66 2.57
N TYR A 240 -6.74 -21.58 1.80
CA TYR A 240 -5.81 -20.44 1.93
C TYR A 240 -6.59 -19.15 2.23
N ALA A 241 -6.00 -18.24 2.99
CA ALA A 241 -6.51 -16.88 3.17
C ALA A 241 -5.73 -15.92 2.27
N ARG A 242 -6.46 -15.10 1.49
CA ARG A 242 -5.86 -14.00 0.75
C ARG A 242 -5.48 -12.86 1.69
N LYS A 243 -4.25 -12.39 1.59
CA LYS A 243 -3.71 -11.22 2.31
C LYS A 243 -3.06 -10.26 1.33
N ILE A 244 -3.10 -8.96 1.63
CA ILE A 244 -2.25 -7.98 0.96
C ILE A 244 -0.90 -7.96 1.69
N ILE A 245 0.19 -8.19 0.97
CA ILE A 245 1.54 -8.23 1.54
C ILE A 245 2.52 -7.40 0.71
N PRO A 246 3.59 -6.87 1.33
CA PRO A 246 4.69 -6.26 0.60
C PRO A 246 5.50 -7.32 -0.17
N ALA A 247 5.87 -7.02 -1.41
CA ALA A 247 6.90 -7.72 -2.17
C ALA A 247 7.96 -6.73 -2.66
N LYS A 248 9.22 -7.05 -2.36
CA LYS A 248 10.39 -6.29 -2.83
C LYS A 248 10.89 -6.87 -4.15
N TYR A 249 11.33 -6.02 -5.06
CA TYR A 249 11.86 -6.45 -6.36
C TYR A 249 12.81 -5.42 -6.95
N GLY A 250 13.68 -5.86 -7.86
CA GLY A 250 14.68 -5.01 -8.50
C GLY A 250 15.50 -4.19 -7.50
N ASP A 251 15.93 -3.00 -7.94
CA ASP A 251 16.70 -2.07 -7.09
C ASP A 251 15.76 -1.25 -6.18
N ASP A 252 15.59 -1.71 -4.94
CA ASP A 252 14.84 -1.04 -3.86
C ASP A 252 13.38 -0.64 -4.22
N ARG A 253 12.72 -1.44 -5.05
CA ARG A 253 11.29 -1.25 -5.36
C ARG A 253 10.44 -2.14 -4.48
N ILE A 254 9.22 -1.67 -4.22
CA ILE A 254 8.25 -2.38 -3.41
C ILE A 254 6.83 -2.16 -3.92
N VAL A 255 6.04 -3.23 -3.90
CA VAL A 255 4.60 -3.20 -4.15
C VAL A 255 3.87 -3.93 -3.02
N TRP A 256 2.61 -3.58 -2.82
CA TRP A 256 1.69 -4.39 -2.01
C TRP A 256 0.73 -5.07 -2.97
N GLY A 257 0.58 -6.38 -2.80
CA GLY A 257 -0.23 -7.22 -3.68
C GLY A 257 -0.89 -8.37 -2.93
N HIS A 258 -1.87 -8.98 -3.58
CA HIS A 258 -2.62 -10.11 -3.03
C HIS A 258 -1.79 -11.39 -3.10
N CYS A 259 -1.72 -12.11 -1.99
CA CYS A 259 -1.00 -13.37 -1.85
C CYS A 259 -1.82 -14.34 -0.98
N TYR A 260 -1.71 -15.63 -1.24
CA TYR A 260 -2.47 -16.67 -0.55
C TYR A 260 -1.66 -17.31 0.56
N PHE A 261 -2.18 -17.36 1.78
CA PHE A 261 -1.51 -17.91 2.97
C PHE A 261 -2.27 -19.15 3.45
N PHE A 262 -1.56 -20.23 3.73
CA PHE A 262 -2.14 -21.51 4.10
C PHE A 262 -2.81 -21.45 5.48
N CYS A 263 -4.00 -22.04 5.61
CA CYS A 263 -4.81 -21.96 6.84
C CYS A 263 -4.92 -23.27 7.62
N GLN A 264 -4.35 -24.38 7.12
CA GLN A 264 -4.47 -25.69 7.74
C GLN A 264 -3.24 -26.05 8.60
N ASP A 265 -3.33 -27.17 9.33
CA ASP A 265 -2.24 -27.67 10.15
C ASP A 265 -1.02 -28.09 9.30
N LEU A 266 0.17 -27.66 9.74
CA LEU A 266 1.45 -27.88 9.10
C LEU A 266 2.37 -28.85 9.84
N ALA A 267 1.95 -29.43 10.98
CA ALA A 267 2.81 -30.19 11.89
C ALA A 267 3.62 -31.34 11.25
N ASN A 268 3.14 -31.91 10.15
CA ASN A 268 3.76 -33.05 9.47
C ASN A 268 4.39 -32.72 8.10
N TYR A 269 4.46 -31.43 7.73
CA TYR A 269 5.02 -31.02 6.45
C TYR A 269 6.44 -30.45 6.61
N PRO A 270 7.38 -30.80 5.71
CA PRO A 270 8.73 -30.28 5.80
C PRO A 270 8.81 -28.82 5.36
N VAL A 271 9.67 -28.05 6.04
CA VAL A 271 9.97 -26.65 5.69
C VAL A 271 10.90 -26.60 4.49
N ILE A 272 10.60 -25.72 3.53
CA ILE A 272 11.44 -25.38 2.38
C ILE A 272 12.37 -24.24 2.77
N SER A 273 13.51 -24.60 3.38
CA SER A 273 14.45 -23.64 3.98
C SER A 273 15.17 -22.69 3.00
N ASN A 274 15.20 -23.00 1.70
CA ASN A 274 15.81 -22.14 0.68
C ASN A 274 14.84 -21.09 0.13
N GLY A 275 13.58 -21.08 0.56
CA GLY A 275 12.56 -20.11 0.13
C GLY A 275 12.14 -20.24 -1.33
N ILE A 276 12.39 -21.38 -1.98
CA ILE A 276 12.10 -21.58 -3.41
C ILE A 276 11.24 -22.83 -3.59
N TRP A 277 10.01 -22.64 -4.07
CA TRP A 277 9.20 -23.67 -4.72
C TRP A 277 9.56 -23.77 -6.21
#